data_AF-A0AAV1I6N7-F1
#
_entry.id   AF-A0AAV1I6N7-F1
#
_cell.length_a   1.000
_cell.length_b   1.000
_cell.length_c   1.000
_cell.angle_alpha   90.00
_cell.angle_beta   90.00
_cell.angle_gamma   90.00
#
_symmetry.space_group_name_H-M   'P 1'
#
loop_
_entity.id
_entity.type
_entity.pdbx_description
1 polymer ?
#
loop_
_entity_poly.entity_id
_entity_poly.type
_entity_poly.pdbx_seq_one_letter_code
_entity_poly.pdbx_strand_id
1 'polypeptide(L)'
;MAEEAKNPSRDLPIAILGSLSVATILYILMALAITLMVPYYLIDVGAPFSAAFNLINGWHWAAYLVSAGAVCSLFTVLLIQVMITSREFLVMARHNLIPSWFAYVNSRTGTPLRIIIPFGLAKTILALMTTLGTLAKLVNCGYLFGAMMVASSVLLRRYLPKSNAARPAQRAAVLVRYWLVVSFSIAFAACYQKHVKWYSLLIFAILWICTALSFFMLPEVVKPQIFRVPLAPIVCSCAIFGGMFLIGSLGAIPVRNFAIVLAVVTGLYLVYGIHAADHHDALLATFTARHAEERKVTGAEEGDGRAAGAQDRKQPTSCELRRTSHSLSNELSQATAKGSKS
;
A
#
# COMPACT_ATOMS: atom_id res chain seq x y z
N MET A 1 12.92 9.38 -5.59
CA MET A 1 11.75 10.26 -5.83
C MET A 1 11.46 11.19 -4.66
N ALA A 2 10.88 10.76 -3.53
CA ALA A 2 10.64 11.68 -2.41
C ALA A 2 11.95 12.22 -1.78
N GLU A 3 13.00 11.39 -1.73
CA GLU A 3 14.33 11.74 -1.21
C GLU A 3 15.15 12.63 -2.17
N GLU A 4 14.73 12.74 -3.43
CA GLU A 4 15.40 13.55 -4.47
C GLU A 4 14.66 14.85 -4.77
N ALA A 5 13.44 15.01 -4.24
CA ALA A 5 12.65 16.23 -4.39
C ALA A 5 13.15 17.29 -3.41
N LYS A 6 13.36 18.52 -3.89
CA LYS A 6 13.82 19.65 -3.06
C LYS A 6 12.82 19.99 -1.95
N ASN A 7 11.52 20.00 -2.26
CA ASN A 7 10.45 20.24 -1.29
C ASN A 7 9.36 19.14 -1.40
N PRO A 8 9.60 17.93 -0.86
CA PRO A 8 8.70 16.79 -1.06
C PRO A 8 7.28 17.05 -0.56
N SER A 9 7.11 17.85 0.49
CA SER A 9 5.79 18.14 1.07
C SER A 9 4.85 18.95 0.16
N ARG A 10 5.40 19.68 -0.82
CA ARG A 10 4.62 20.49 -1.77
C ARG A 10 4.72 19.95 -3.20
N ASP A 11 5.90 19.49 -3.59
CA ASP A 11 6.15 19.07 -4.97
C ASP A 11 5.45 17.74 -5.30
N LEU A 12 5.40 16.80 -4.34
CA LEU A 12 4.70 15.52 -4.52
C LEU A 12 3.20 15.68 -4.81
N PRO A 13 2.39 16.42 -4.02
CA PRO A 13 0.96 16.55 -4.31
C PRO A 13 0.70 17.31 -5.62
N ILE A 14 1.51 18.32 -5.95
CA ILE A 14 1.38 19.06 -7.22
C ILE A 14 1.70 18.15 -8.41
N ALA A 15 2.76 17.34 -8.32
CA ALA A 15 3.15 16.42 -9.38
C ALA A 15 2.08 15.33 -9.61
N ILE A 16 1.49 14.79 -8.55
CA ILE A 16 0.42 13.77 -8.65
C ILE A 16 -0.82 14.37 -9.32
N LEU A 17 -1.29 15.53 -8.86
CA LEU A 17 -2.48 16.18 -9.43
C LEU A 17 -2.25 16.67 -10.87
N GLY A 18 -1.07 17.21 -11.14
CA GLY A 18 -0.69 17.68 -12.48
C GLY A 18 -0.62 16.53 -13.49
N SER A 19 0.10 15.45 -13.16
CA SER A 19 0.21 14.28 -14.05
C SER A 19 -1.13 13.59 -14.28
N LEU A 20 -1.96 13.46 -13.24
CA LEU A 20 -3.31 12.89 -13.36
C LEU A 20 -4.22 13.74 -14.26
N SER A 21 -4.17 15.07 -14.13
CA SER A 21 -5.01 15.98 -14.93
C SER A 21 -4.63 15.93 -16.40
N VAL A 22 -3.33 15.99 -16.71
CA VAL A 22 -2.82 15.87 -18.09
C VAL A 22 -3.18 14.52 -18.69
N ALA A 23 -2.96 13.42 -17.96
CA ALA A 23 -3.35 12.09 -18.42
C ALA A 23 -4.86 12.02 -18.71
N THR A 24 -5.71 12.53 -17.82
CA THR A 24 -7.17 12.52 -18.00
C THR A 24 -7.59 13.25 -19.28
N ILE A 25 -7.04 14.45 -19.53
CA ILE A 25 -7.32 15.21 -20.76
C ILE A 25 -6.90 14.42 -22.00
N LEU A 26 -5.69 13.85 -21.98
CA LEU A 26 -5.19 13.05 -23.10
C LEU A 26 -6.07 11.82 -23.35
N TYR A 27 -6.53 11.13 -22.32
CA TYR A 27 -7.44 9.99 -22.44
C TYR A 27 -8.78 10.38 -23.06
N ILE A 28 -9.36 11.53 -22.67
CA ILE A 28 -10.61 12.04 -23.25
C ILE A 28 -10.41 12.39 -24.73
N LEU A 29 -9.34 13.11 -25.06
CA LEU A 29 -9.01 13.46 -26.45
C LEU A 29 -8.79 12.21 -27.30
N MET A 30 -8.09 11.21 -26.75
CA MET A 30 -7.84 9.95 -27.42
C MET A 30 -9.12 9.15 -27.67
N ALA A 31 -10.03 9.09 -26.69
CA ALA A 31 -11.33 8.45 -26.84
C ALA A 31 -12.24 9.19 -27.85
N LEU A 32 -12.20 10.52 -27.85
CA LEU A 32 -12.93 11.34 -28.81
C LEU A 32 -12.39 11.13 -30.23
N ALA A 33 -11.06 11.11 -30.39
CA ALA A 33 -10.42 10.92 -31.69
C ALA A 33 -10.81 9.58 -32.34
N ILE A 34 -10.79 8.47 -31.59
CA ILE A 34 -11.15 7.17 -32.15
C ILE A 34 -12.65 7.04 -32.45
N THR A 35 -13.52 7.57 -31.59
CA THR A 35 -14.97 7.52 -31.80
C THR A 35 -15.44 8.42 -32.94
N LEU A 36 -14.71 9.49 -33.25
CA LEU A 36 -14.95 10.32 -34.43
C LEU A 36 -14.50 9.64 -35.74
N MET A 37 -13.52 8.75 -35.65
CA MET A 37 -12.89 8.13 -36.81
C MET A 37 -13.59 6.84 -37.25
N VAL A 38 -14.02 6.00 -36.31
CA VAL A 38 -14.62 4.68 -36.58
C VAL A 38 -15.84 4.49 -35.68
N PRO A 39 -16.98 4.00 -36.22
CA PRO A 39 -18.15 3.74 -35.40
C PRO A 39 -17.89 2.64 -34.36
N TYR A 40 -18.52 2.76 -33.18
CA TYR A 40 -18.19 1.98 -31.98
C TYR A 40 -18.22 0.45 -32.15
N TYR A 41 -18.97 -0.08 -33.13
CA TYR A 41 -19.10 -1.52 -33.36
C TYR A 41 -17.94 -2.14 -34.16
N LEU A 42 -17.07 -1.32 -34.78
CA LEU A 42 -15.91 -1.78 -35.55
C LEU A 42 -14.58 -1.60 -34.82
N ILE A 43 -14.60 -1.11 -33.56
CA ILE A 43 -13.37 -0.87 -32.80
C ILE A 43 -12.84 -2.20 -32.25
N ASP A 44 -11.63 -2.56 -32.69
CA ASP A 44 -10.91 -3.71 -32.14
C ASP A 44 -10.44 -3.45 -30.71
N VAL A 45 -10.62 -4.42 -29.82
CA VAL A 45 -10.29 -4.30 -28.39
C VAL A 45 -8.79 -4.47 -28.12
N GLY A 46 -8.07 -5.21 -28.98
CA GLY A 46 -6.65 -5.49 -28.81
C GLY A 46 -5.76 -4.36 -29.35
N ALA A 47 -6.12 -3.78 -30.48
CA ALA A 47 -5.34 -2.73 -31.15
C ALA A 47 -6.22 -1.60 -31.72
N PRO A 48 -6.93 -0.85 -30.85
CA PRO A 48 -7.97 0.10 -31.27
C PRO A 48 -7.45 1.15 -32.27
N PHE A 49 -6.29 1.75 -32.01
CA PHE A 49 -5.74 2.81 -32.89
C PHE A 49 -5.16 2.26 -34.19
N SER A 50 -4.34 1.22 -34.11
CA SER A 50 -3.67 0.65 -35.29
C SER A 50 -4.67 0.03 -36.26
N ALA A 51 -5.65 -0.72 -35.74
CA ALA A 51 -6.73 -1.28 -36.54
C ALA A 51 -7.59 -0.17 -37.17
N ALA A 52 -7.92 0.88 -36.42
CA ALA A 52 -8.74 1.96 -36.93
C ALA A 52 -8.07 2.72 -38.08
N PHE A 53 -6.75 2.99 -38.02
CA PHE A 53 -6.03 3.65 -39.11
C PHE A 53 -5.87 2.78 -40.36
N ASN A 54 -5.86 1.46 -40.21
CA ASN A 54 -5.80 0.54 -41.35
C ASN A 54 -7.12 0.43 -42.13
N LEU A 55 -8.25 0.82 -41.53
CA LEU A 55 -9.55 0.84 -42.20
C LEU A 55 -9.71 2.03 -43.17
N ILE A 56 -8.84 3.04 -43.05
CA ILE A 56 -8.87 4.23 -43.90
C ILE A 56 -7.79 4.10 -44.98
N ASN A 57 -8.21 4.11 -46.25
CA ASN A 57 -7.30 4.03 -47.38
C ASN A 57 -6.24 5.15 -47.33
N GLY A 58 -4.95 4.79 -47.33
CA GLY A 58 -3.82 5.72 -47.40
C GLY A 58 -3.16 6.11 -46.07
N TRP A 59 -3.66 5.65 -44.92
CA TRP A 59 -3.15 6.04 -43.59
C TRP A 59 -2.28 4.97 -42.89
N HIS A 60 -1.83 3.94 -43.62
CA HIS A 60 -1.00 2.86 -43.08
C HIS A 60 0.29 3.34 -42.41
N TRP A 61 0.89 4.44 -42.90
CA TRP A 61 2.09 5.04 -42.29
C TRP A 61 1.83 5.47 -40.83
N ALA A 62 0.64 6.00 -40.54
CA ALA A 62 0.25 6.41 -39.19
C ALA A 62 0.01 5.19 -38.29
N ALA A 63 -0.56 4.11 -38.83
CA ALA A 63 -0.73 2.86 -38.11
C ALA A 63 0.60 2.28 -37.63
N TYR A 64 1.64 2.28 -38.49
CA TYR A 64 2.99 1.83 -38.11
C TYR A 64 3.61 2.72 -37.04
N LEU A 65 3.51 4.05 -37.18
CA LEU A 65 4.07 5.00 -36.23
C LEU A 65 3.45 4.87 -34.83
N VAL A 66 2.12 4.75 -34.76
CA VAL A 66 1.41 4.55 -33.49
C VAL A 66 1.73 3.17 -32.89
N SER A 67 1.82 2.12 -33.70
CA SER A 67 2.17 0.78 -33.22
C SER A 67 3.59 0.74 -32.64
N ALA A 68 4.56 1.38 -33.31
CA ALA A 68 5.94 1.50 -32.81
C ALA A 68 5.99 2.28 -31.49
N GLY A 69 5.24 3.39 -31.38
CA GLY A 69 5.11 4.16 -30.13
C GLY A 69 4.47 3.35 -29.00
N ALA A 70 3.45 2.54 -29.31
CA ALA A 70 2.81 1.66 -28.34
C ALA A 70 3.80 0.60 -27.81
N VAL A 71 4.57 -0.07 -28.68
CA VAL A 71 5.57 -1.06 -28.25
C VAL A 71 6.68 -0.42 -27.40
N CYS A 72 7.18 0.75 -27.81
CA CYS A 72 8.21 1.47 -27.05
C CYS A 72 7.72 1.90 -25.66
N SER A 73 6.48 2.40 -25.56
CA SER A 73 5.89 2.79 -24.28
C SER A 73 5.62 1.58 -23.38
N LEU A 74 5.11 0.47 -23.93
CA LEU A 74 4.92 -0.78 -23.18
C LEU A 74 6.24 -1.31 -22.60
N PHE A 75 7.31 -1.30 -23.40
CA PHE A 75 8.64 -1.69 -22.93
C PHE A 75 9.12 -0.81 -21.77
N THR A 76 8.94 0.51 -21.88
CA THR A 76 9.29 1.47 -20.83
C THR A 76 8.51 1.22 -19.54
N VAL A 77 7.20 0.97 -19.65
CA VAL A 77 6.34 0.65 -18.48
C VAL A 77 6.77 -0.66 -17.82
N LEU A 78 7.12 -1.69 -18.59
CA LEU A 78 7.62 -2.96 -18.05
C LEU A 78 8.91 -2.76 -17.23
N LEU A 79 9.86 -1.96 -17.73
CA LEU A 79 11.08 -1.64 -17.00
C LEU A 79 10.78 -0.91 -15.68
N ILE A 80 9.91 0.09 -15.72
CA ILE A 80 9.49 0.84 -14.52
C ILE A 80 8.85 -0.11 -13.48
N GLN A 81 8.00 -1.03 -13.93
CA GLN A 81 7.34 -2.00 -13.04
C GLN A 81 8.32 -2.97 -12.37
N VAL A 82 9.36 -3.42 -13.08
CA VAL A 82 10.43 -4.23 -12.50
C VAL A 82 11.18 -3.45 -11.42
N MET A 83 11.50 -2.18 -11.70
CA MET A 83 12.17 -1.29 -10.74
C MET A 83 11.33 -1.07 -9.47
N ILE A 84 10.04 -0.75 -9.61
CA ILE A 84 9.13 -0.54 -8.47
C ILE A 84 9.03 -1.81 -7.63
N THR A 85 8.74 -2.95 -8.26
CA THR A 85 8.61 -4.23 -7.58
C THR A 85 9.88 -4.53 -6.77
N SER A 86 11.06 -4.36 -7.35
CA SER A 86 12.31 -4.66 -6.65
C SER A 86 12.52 -3.82 -5.38
N ARG A 87 12.13 -2.55 -5.38
CA ARG A 87 12.32 -1.63 -4.26
C ARG A 87 11.35 -1.91 -3.13
N GLU A 88 10.07 -2.14 -3.45
CA GLU A 88 9.04 -2.42 -2.45
C GLU A 88 9.37 -3.71 -1.68
N PHE A 89 9.70 -4.78 -2.41
CA PHE A 89 10.06 -6.05 -1.80
C PHE A 89 11.38 -5.98 -1.01
N LEU A 90 12.36 -5.18 -1.44
CA LEU A 90 13.59 -4.97 -0.67
C LEU A 90 13.32 -4.28 0.67
N VAL A 91 12.43 -3.28 0.69
CA VAL A 91 12.00 -2.62 1.93
C VAL A 91 11.27 -3.61 2.83
N MET A 92 10.37 -4.42 2.27
CA MET A 92 9.69 -5.48 3.03
C MET A 92 10.68 -6.50 3.61
N ALA A 93 11.68 -6.92 2.83
CA ALA A 93 12.71 -7.87 3.28
C ALA A 93 13.58 -7.29 4.40
N ARG A 94 13.92 -6.00 4.33
CA ARG A 94 14.70 -5.31 5.39
C ARG A 94 13.94 -5.22 6.71
N HIS A 95 12.62 -5.17 6.66
CA HIS A 95 11.77 -5.23 7.84
C HIS A 95 11.43 -6.66 8.28
N ASN A 96 12.08 -7.68 7.71
CA ASN A 96 11.81 -9.10 7.95
C ASN A 96 10.32 -9.48 7.78
N LEU A 97 9.61 -8.77 6.90
CA LEU A 97 8.21 -9.06 6.55
C LEU A 97 8.11 -10.21 5.53
N ILE A 98 9.22 -10.51 4.86
CA ILE A 98 9.41 -11.63 3.91
C ILE A 98 10.78 -12.26 4.18
N PRO A 99 11.04 -13.52 3.72
CA PRO A 99 12.29 -14.23 3.96
C PRO A 99 13.53 -13.36 3.74
N SER A 100 14.42 -13.28 4.74
CA SER A 100 15.64 -12.47 4.73
C SER A 100 16.58 -12.80 3.56
N TRP A 101 16.42 -13.98 2.94
CA TRP A 101 17.09 -14.36 1.70
C TRP A 101 16.85 -13.37 0.55
N PHE A 102 15.67 -12.73 0.50
CA PHE A 102 15.32 -11.70 -0.49
C PHE A 102 15.99 -10.35 -0.21
N ALA A 103 16.48 -10.10 1.01
CA ALA A 103 17.15 -8.84 1.36
C ALA A 103 18.57 -8.72 0.77
N TYR A 104 19.13 -9.82 0.24
CA TYR A 104 20.48 -9.85 -0.31
C TYR A 104 20.56 -9.12 -1.66
N VAL A 105 21.44 -8.11 -1.71
CA VAL A 105 21.74 -7.33 -2.91
C VAL A 105 23.11 -7.72 -3.43
N ASN A 106 23.24 -7.93 -4.75
CA ASN A 106 24.52 -8.27 -5.36
C ASN A 106 25.50 -7.09 -5.24
N SER A 107 26.71 -7.35 -4.73
CA SER A 107 27.74 -6.33 -4.49
C SER A 107 28.34 -5.71 -5.74
N ARG A 108 28.29 -6.40 -6.90
CA ARG A 108 28.83 -5.87 -8.17
C ARG A 108 27.84 -4.98 -8.93
N THR A 109 26.56 -5.36 -8.95
CA THR A 109 25.54 -4.67 -9.76
C THR A 109 24.63 -3.77 -8.94
N GLY A 110 24.60 -3.91 -7.60
CA GLY A 110 23.67 -3.19 -6.74
C GLY A 110 22.20 -3.60 -6.93
N THR A 111 21.93 -4.62 -7.73
CA THR A 111 20.58 -5.04 -8.12
C THR A 111 20.12 -6.26 -7.30
N PRO A 112 18.90 -6.27 -6.72
CA PRO A 112 18.35 -7.41 -5.99
C PRO A 112 17.83 -8.50 -6.95
N LEU A 113 18.74 -9.22 -7.60
CA LEU A 113 18.41 -10.29 -8.57
C LEU A 113 17.54 -11.41 -7.98
N ARG A 114 17.72 -11.71 -6.68
CA ARG A 114 16.96 -12.74 -5.96
C ARG A 114 15.48 -12.40 -5.82
N ILE A 115 15.10 -11.13 -5.94
CA ILE A 115 13.70 -10.71 -6.02
C ILE A 115 13.24 -10.74 -7.48
N ILE A 116 14.01 -10.11 -8.38
CA ILE A 116 13.57 -9.88 -9.77
C ILE A 116 13.31 -11.20 -10.51
N ILE A 117 14.21 -12.19 -10.38
CA ILE A 117 14.11 -13.46 -11.13
C ILE A 117 12.84 -14.26 -10.76
N PRO A 118 12.59 -14.63 -9.48
CA PRO A 118 11.42 -15.43 -9.15
C PRO A 118 10.10 -14.68 -9.37
N PHE A 119 10.03 -13.38 -9.06
CA PHE A 119 8.82 -12.59 -9.31
C PHE A 119 8.57 -12.36 -10.79
N GLY A 120 9.62 -12.15 -11.59
CA GLY A 120 9.52 -12.06 -13.05
C GLY A 120 9.04 -13.37 -13.65
N LEU A 121 9.63 -14.50 -13.25
CA LEU A 121 9.23 -15.83 -13.69
C LEU A 121 7.76 -16.13 -13.33
N ALA A 122 7.36 -15.83 -12.09
CA ALA A 122 5.97 -15.99 -11.65
C ALA A 122 4.99 -15.12 -12.48
N LYS A 123 5.35 -13.86 -12.77
CA LYS A 123 4.55 -12.99 -13.66
C LYS A 123 4.44 -13.56 -15.07
N THR A 124 5.52 -14.10 -15.63
CA THR A 124 5.52 -14.74 -16.96
C THR A 124 4.64 -15.98 -17.00
N ILE A 125 4.75 -16.87 -16.01
CA ILE A 125 3.89 -18.06 -15.90
C ILE A 125 2.42 -17.64 -15.81
N LEU A 126 2.11 -16.65 -14.97
CA LEU A 126 0.75 -16.14 -14.83
C LEU A 126 0.21 -15.53 -16.14
N ALA A 127 1.05 -14.80 -16.88
CA ALA A 127 0.70 -14.23 -18.18
C ALA A 127 0.47 -15.29 -19.27
N LEU A 128 1.18 -16.42 -19.23
CA LEU A 128 0.98 -17.54 -20.16
C LEU A 128 -0.29 -18.34 -19.86
N MET A 129 -0.64 -18.48 -18.57
CA MET A 129 -1.78 -19.29 -18.14
C MET A 129 -3.13 -18.54 -18.13
N THR A 130 -3.11 -17.20 -18.13
CA THR A 130 -4.32 -16.38 -17.88
C THR A 130 -4.62 -15.43 -19.02
N THR A 131 -5.90 -15.30 -19.37
CA THR A 131 -6.36 -14.33 -20.39
C THR A 131 -6.27 -12.88 -19.88
N LEU A 132 -5.91 -11.96 -20.80
CA LEU A 132 -5.75 -10.52 -20.50
C LEU A 132 -6.99 -9.92 -19.81
N GLY A 133 -8.18 -10.27 -20.29
CA GLY A 133 -9.44 -9.76 -19.73
C GLY A 133 -9.67 -10.18 -18.27
N THR A 134 -9.30 -11.41 -17.91
CA THR A 134 -9.42 -11.90 -16.52
C THR A 134 -8.37 -11.22 -15.63
N LEU A 135 -7.15 -11.09 -16.13
CA LEU A 135 -6.06 -10.44 -15.41
C LEU A 135 -6.37 -8.95 -15.16
N ALA A 136 -6.89 -8.24 -16.16
CA ALA A 136 -7.31 -6.84 -16.02
C ALA A 136 -8.39 -6.66 -14.95
N LYS A 137 -9.40 -7.54 -14.90
CA LYS A 137 -10.43 -7.52 -13.85
C LYS A 137 -9.85 -7.75 -12.45
N LEU A 138 -8.93 -8.70 -12.32
CA LEU A 138 -8.27 -9.03 -11.05
C LEU A 138 -7.39 -7.87 -10.55
N VAL A 139 -6.59 -7.31 -11.46
CA VAL A 139 -5.68 -6.19 -11.21
C VAL A 139 -6.46 -4.93 -10.82
N ASN A 140 -7.53 -4.61 -11.54
CA ASN A 140 -8.40 -3.48 -11.21
C ASN A 140 -9.04 -3.64 -9.82
N CYS A 141 -9.49 -4.85 -9.47
CA CYS A 141 -9.98 -5.14 -8.13
C CYS A 141 -8.93 -4.84 -7.06
N GLY A 142 -7.67 -5.27 -7.29
CA GLY A 142 -6.54 -4.99 -6.40
C GLY A 142 -6.22 -3.50 -6.26
N TYR A 143 -6.18 -2.76 -7.37
CA TYR A 143 -5.94 -1.31 -7.33
C TYR A 143 -7.04 -0.56 -6.59
N LEU A 144 -8.31 -0.91 -6.83
CA LEU A 144 -9.45 -0.32 -6.12
C LEU A 144 -9.39 -0.64 -4.63
N PHE A 145 -9.09 -1.89 -4.27
CA PHE A 145 -8.92 -2.29 -2.87
C PHE A 145 -7.78 -1.52 -2.17
N GLY A 146 -6.63 -1.37 -2.83
CA GLY A 146 -5.51 -0.57 -2.33
C GLY A 146 -5.88 0.91 -2.15
N ALA A 147 -6.59 1.51 -3.11
CA ALA A 147 -7.07 2.88 -3.02
C ALA A 147 -8.03 3.08 -1.83
N MET A 148 -8.93 2.11 -1.59
CA MET A 148 -9.80 2.10 -0.41
C MET A 148 -9.00 2.02 0.90
N MET A 149 -7.99 1.15 0.97
CA MET A 149 -7.11 1.03 2.15
C MET A 149 -6.36 2.33 2.45
N VAL A 150 -5.87 3.02 1.42
CA VAL A 150 -5.23 4.34 1.57
C VAL A 150 -6.24 5.38 2.05
N ALA A 151 -7.45 5.42 1.49
CA ALA A 151 -8.51 6.33 1.92
C ALA A 151 -8.91 6.10 3.39
N SER A 152 -9.06 4.83 3.80
CA SER A 152 -9.30 4.43 5.18
C SER A 152 -8.16 4.86 6.12
N SER A 153 -6.91 4.67 5.69
CA SER A 153 -5.72 5.05 6.48
C SER A 153 -5.65 6.56 6.70
N VAL A 154 -5.93 7.37 5.68
CA VAL A 154 -5.96 8.84 5.80
C VAL A 154 -7.10 9.29 6.71
N LEU A 155 -8.28 8.69 6.57
CA LEU A 155 -9.45 9.00 7.41
C LEU A 155 -9.17 8.68 8.88
N LEU A 156 -8.71 7.47 9.18
CA LEU A 156 -8.38 7.05 10.55
C LEU A 156 -7.25 7.91 11.12
N ARG A 157 -6.20 8.24 10.35
CA ARG A 157 -5.10 9.08 10.84
C ARG A 157 -5.53 10.50 11.23
N ARG A 158 -6.57 11.06 10.60
CA ARG A 158 -7.04 12.43 10.90
C ARG A 158 -7.87 12.51 12.18
N TYR A 159 -8.70 11.49 12.44
CA TYR A 159 -9.67 11.51 13.54
C TYR A 159 -9.30 10.61 14.73
N LEU A 160 -8.42 9.62 14.55
CA LEU A 160 -8.04 8.70 15.62
C LEU A 160 -6.96 9.35 16.52
N PRO A 161 -7.21 9.56 17.82
CA PRO A 161 -6.19 10.05 18.74
C PRO A 161 -5.09 9.01 18.97
N LYS A 162 -3.85 9.47 19.16
CA LYS A 162 -2.66 8.60 19.32
C LYS A 162 -2.71 7.74 20.60
N SER A 163 -3.16 8.28 21.73
CA SER A 163 -3.16 7.57 23.03
C SER A 163 -4.50 6.93 23.36
N ASN A 164 -4.50 5.64 23.74
CA ASN A 164 -5.71 4.89 24.12
C ASN A 164 -6.33 5.46 25.41
N ALA A 165 -5.48 5.91 26.33
CA ALA A 165 -5.86 6.37 27.65
C ALA A 165 -6.51 7.78 27.66
N ALA A 166 -6.26 8.60 26.63
CA ALA A 166 -6.66 10.00 26.66
C ALA A 166 -8.17 10.20 26.44
N ARG A 167 -8.79 9.47 25.49
CA ARG A 167 -10.21 9.67 25.09
C ARG A 167 -10.83 8.40 24.44
N PRO A 168 -11.22 7.37 25.21
CA PRO A 168 -11.77 6.12 24.67
C PRO A 168 -13.10 6.31 23.92
N ALA A 169 -13.99 7.17 24.43
CA ALA A 169 -15.29 7.45 23.82
C ALA A 169 -15.16 8.06 22.40
N GLN A 170 -14.20 8.97 22.19
CA GLN A 170 -13.95 9.55 20.86
C GLN A 170 -13.39 8.50 19.89
N ARG A 171 -12.52 7.60 20.35
CA ARG A 171 -11.99 6.50 19.50
C ARG A 171 -13.10 5.55 19.06
N ALA A 172 -13.94 5.11 20.01
CA ALA A 172 -15.08 4.26 19.70
C ALA A 172 -16.02 4.96 18.70
N ALA A 173 -16.29 6.25 18.90
CA ALA A 173 -17.15 7.03 18.02
C ALA A 173 -16.59 7.20 16.59
N VAL A 174 -15.26 7.27 16.42
CA VAL A 174 -14.60 7.28 15.10
C VAL A 174 -14.68 5.90 14.45
N LEU A 175 -14.34 4.85 15.19
CA LEU A 175 -14.33 3.48 14.68
C LEU A 175 -15.72 3.01 14.28
N VAL A 176 -16.75 3.30 15.08
CA VAL A 176 -18.15 2.97 14.76
C VAL A 176 -18.58 3.64 13.46
N ARG A 177 -18.32 4.95 13.29
CA ARG A 177 -18.66 5.67 12.06
C ARG A 177 -17.90 5.14 10.84
N TYR A 178 -16.63 4.79 11.01
CA TYR A 178 -15.83 4.17 9.96
C TYR A 178 -16.42 2.82 9.51
N TRP A 179 -16.72 1.93 10.46
CA TRP A 179 -17.34 0.63 10.16
C TRP A 179 -18.74 0.77 9.56
N LEU A 180 -19.52 1.78 9.95
CA LEU A 180 -20.80 2.10 9.32
C LEU A 180 -20.64 2.52 7.86
N VAL A 181 -19.68 3.39 7.53
CA VAL A 181 -19.39 3.79 6.14
C VAL A 181 -19.01 2.59 5.28
N VAL A 182 -18.13 1.73 5.80
CA VAL A 182 -17.70 0.50 5.09
C VAL A 182 -18.88 -0.46 4.91
N SER A 183 -19.68 -0.68 5.96
CA SER A 183 -20.85 -1.57 5.92
C SER A 183 -21.90 -1.11 4.92
N PHE A 184 -22.25 0.18 4.92
CA PHE A 184 -23.20 0.74 3.95
C PHE A 184 -22.66 0.72 2.51
N SER A 185 -21.36 0.90 2.32
CA SER A 185 -20.73 0.77 0.99
C SER A 185 -20.81 -0.67 0.47
N ILE A 186 -20.56 -1.67 1.33
CA ILE A 186 -20.67 -3.08 0.98
C ILE A 186 -22.14 -3.46 0.71
N ALA A 187 -23.07 -3.01 1.55
CA ALA A 187 -24.49 -3.27 1.38
C ALA A 187 -25.01 -2.69 0.06
N PHE A 188 -24.60 -1.46 -0.29
CA PHE A 188 -24.93 -0.84 -1.57
C PHE A 188 -24.42 -1.68 -2.76
N ALA A 189 -23.15 -2.10 -2.73
CA ALA A 189 -22.57 -2.93 -3.79
C ALA A 189 -23.24 -4.30 -3.91
N ALA A 190 -23.59 -4.93 -2.79
CA ALA A 190 -24.30 -6.22 -2.77
C ALA A 190 -25.74 -6.11 -3.31
N CYS A 191 -26.46 -5.06 -2.94
CA CYS A 191 -27.80 -4.77 -3.48
C CYS A 191 -27.76 -4.49 -4.98
N TYR A 192 -26.70 -3.83 -5.46
CA TYR A 192 -26.50 -3.57 -6.88
C TYR A 192 -26.29 -4.86 -7.66
N GLN A 193 -25.43 -5.77 -7.18
CA GLN A 193 -25.19 -7.07 -7.84
C GLN A 193 -26.44 -7.96 -7.91
N LYS A 194 -27.30 -7.91 -6.88
CA LYS A 194 -28.51 -8.72 -6.81
C LYS A 194 -29.68 -8.16 -7.64
N HIS A 195 -29.45 -7.09 -8.42
CA HIS A 195 -30.49 -6.40 -9.19
C HIS A 195 -31.77 -6.13 -8.36
N VAL A 196 -31.59 -5.74 -7.09
CA VAL A 196 -32.71 -5.42 -6.19
C VAL A 196 -33.40 -4.14 -6.67
N LYS A 197 -34.67 -3.95 -6.27
CA LYS A 197 -35.45 -2.75 -6.54
C LYS A 197 -34.64 -1.48 -6.28
N TRP A 198 -34.74 -0.52 -7.21
CA TRP A 198 -34.00 0.75 -7.19
C TRP A 198 -34.13 1.54 -5.87
N TYR A 199 -35.28 1.46 -5.19
CA TYR A 199 -35.49 2.09 -3.89
C TYR A 199 -34.49 1.64 -2.83
N SER A 200 -34.09 0.35 -2.83
CA SER A 200 -33.10 -0.15 -1.86
C SER A 200 -31.74 0.48 -2.08
N LEU A 201 -31.36 0.75 -3.34
CA LEU A 201 -30.11 1.43 -3.66
C LEU A 201 -30.12 2.88 -3.15
N LEU A 202 -31.24 3.58 -3.31
CA LEU A 202 -31.38 4.93 -2.80
C LEU A 202 -31.29 4.98 -1.28
N ILE A 203 -31.91 4.03 -0.57
CA ILE A 203 -31.84 3.97 0.90
C ILE A 203 -30.38 3.83 1.36
N PHE A 204 -29.62 2.88 0.80
CA PHE A 204 -28.21 2.71 1.17
C PHE A 204 -27.32 3.89 0.77
N ALA A 205 -27.61 4.54 -0.37
CA ALA A 205 -26.91 5.75 -0.78
C ALA A 205 -27.17 6.91 0.20
N ILE A 206 -28.41 7.11 0.64
CA ILE A 206 -28.77 8.12 1.64
C ILE A 206 -28.12 7.81 2.99
N LEU A 207 -28.15 6.56 3.45
CA LEU A 207 -27.48 6.13 4.69
C LEU A 207 -25.97 6.37 4.63
N TRP A 208 -25.35 6.14 3.47
CA TRP A 208 -23.95 6.47 3.24
C TRP A 208 -23.68 7.98 3.29
N ILE A 209 -24.52 8.82 2.66
CA ILE A 209 -24.40 10.29 2.75
C ILE A 209 -24.54 10.77 4.19
N CYS A 210 -25.51 10.25 4.94
CA CYS A 210 -25.73 10.59 6.35
C CYS A 210 -24.52 10.24 7.23
N THR A 211 -23.90 9.07 7.00
CA THR A 211 -22.69 8.69 7.74
C THR A 211 -21.47 9.51 7.33
N ALA A 212 -21.33 9.85 6.04
CA ALA A 212 -20.29 10.76 5.56
C ALA A 212 -20.43 12.16 6.17
N LEU A 213 -21.65 12.69 6.28
CA LEU A 213 -21.92 13.97 6.97
C LEU A 213 -21.64 13.89 8.47
N SER A 214 -21.93 12.74 9.10
CA SER A 214 -21.69 12.52 10.53
C SER A 214 -20.21 12.70 10.92
N PHE A 215 -19.27 12.53 9.98
CA PHE A 215 -17.85 12.77 10.23
C PHE A 215 -17.48 14.24 10.49
N PHE A 216 -18.27 15.21 10.01
CA PHE A 216 -18.02 16.63 10.30
C PHE A 216 -18.28 17.01 11.76
N MET A 217 -19.04 16.20 12.49
CA MET A 217 -19.33 16.42 13.92
C MET A 217 -18.17 16.01 14.83
N LEU A 218 -17.08 15.43 14.29
CA LEU A 218 -15.94 14.99 15.09
C LEU A 218 -14.83 16.05 15.12
N PRO A 219 -14.24 16.32 16.29
CA PRO A 219 -13.11 17.22 16.39
C PRO A 219 -11.87 16.62 15.71
N GLU A 220 -11.22 17.41 14.86
CA GLU A 220 -9.98 17.00 14.20
C GLU A 220 -8.81 16.96 15.20
N VAL A 221 -8.15 15.80 15.31
CA VAL A 221 -7.03 15.60 16.24
C VAL A 221 -5.70 16.00 15.60
N VAL A 222 -5.52 15.73 14.30
CA VAL A 222 -4.29 16.06 13.56
C VAL A 222 -4.60 17.06 12.46
N LYS A 223 -4.19 18.32 12.66
CA LYS A 223 -4.27 19.35 11.63
C LYS A 223 -3.02 19.26 10.73
N PRO A 224 -3.15 19.03 9.41
CA PRO A 224 -2.00 19.04 8.51
C PRO A 224 -1.44 20.46 8.38
N GLN A 225 -0.11 20.58 8.47
CA GLN A 225 0.60 21.86 8.50
C GLN A 225 0.83 22.48 7.10
N ILE A 226 0.80 21.68 6.02
CA ILE A 226 1.30 22.13 4.69
C ILE A 226 0.27 21.95 3.57
N PHE A 227 -0.41 20.80 3.48
CA PHE A 227 -1.41 20.54 2.44
C PHE A 227 -2.72 20.04 3.04
N ARG A 228 -3.82 20.75 2.76
CA ARG A 228 -5.17 20.35 3.12
C ARG A 228 -5.87 19.83 1.88
N VAL A 229 -6.39 18.60 1.96
CA VAL A 229 -7.29 18.08 0.94
C VAL A 229 -8.57 18.94 0.99
N PRO A 230 -8.97 19.60 -0.11
CA PRO A 230 -9.98 20.66 -0.08
C PRO A 230 -11.39 20.22 0.37
N LEU A 231 -11.68 18.91 0.44
CA LEU A 231 -12.98 18.36 0.88
C LEU A 231 -12.85 17.11 1.80
N ALA A 232 -11.73 16.91 2.50
CA ALA A 232 -11.67 15.79 3.45
C ALA A 232 -12.52 16.12 4.70
N PRO A 233 -13.49 15.29 5.15
CA PRO A 233 -13.59 13.82 5.03
C PRO A 233 -14.39 13.24 3.85
N ILE A 234 -15.18 14.04 3.13
CA ILE A 234 -16.07 13.57 2.06
C ILE A 234 -15.28 12.84 0.98
N VAL A 235 -14.15 13.40 0.53
CA VAL A 235 -13.32 12.80 -0.53
C VAL A 235 -12.88 11.37 -0.18
N CYS A 236 -12.47 11.12 1.08
CA CYS A 236 -12.07 9.80 1.52
C CYS A 236 -13.25 8.83 1.58
N SER A 237 -14.41 9.29 2.05
CA SER A 237 -15.63 8.48 2.06
C SER A 237 -16.09 8.12 0.63
N CYS A 238 -16.05 9.09 -0.29
CA CYS A 238 -16.39 8.89 -1.70
C CYS A 238 -15.46 7.87 -2.37
N ALA A 239 -14.16 7.90 -2.05
CA ALA A 239 -13.19 6.94 -2.58
C ALA A 239 -13.50 5.51 -2.09
N ILE A 240 -13.87 5.34 -0.81
CA ILE A 240 -14.27 4.04 -0.25
C ILE A 240 -15.54 3.53 -0.95
N PHE A 241 -16.56 4.38 -1.07
CA PHE A 241 -17.82 4.02 -1.71
C PHE A 241 -17.64 3.68 -3.20
N GLY A 242 -16.98 4.55 -3.96
CA GLY A 242 -16.73 4.36 -5.38
C GLY A 242 -15.88 3.12 -5.66
N GLY A 243 -14.84 2.88 -4.84
CA GLY A 243 -14.03 1.68 -4.92
C GLY A 243 -14.86 0.41 -4.71
N MET A 244 -15.69 0.38 -3.67
CA MET A 244 -16.56 -0.78 -3.38
C MET A 244 -17.62 -1.00 -4.47
N PHE A 245 -18.21 0.08 -5.00
CA PHE A 245 -19.18 0.01 -6.08
C PHE A 245 -18.57 -0.52 -7.40
N LEU A 246 -17.37 -0.05 -7.76
CA LEU A 246 -16.65 -0.51 -8.94
C LEU A 246 -16.22 -1.98 -8.80
N ILE A 247 -15.78 -2.41 -7.62
CA ILE A 247 -15.53 -3.81 -7.29
C ILE A 247 -16.81 -4.65 -7.48
N GLY A 248 -17.95 -4.16 -6.97
CA GLY A 248 -19.26 -4.79 -7.17
C GLY A 248 -19.65 -4.91 -8.65
N SER A 249 -19.28 -3.94 -9.48
CA SER A 249 -19.64 -3.89 -10.91
C SER A 249 -18.83 -4.86 -11.79
N LEU A 250 -17.68 -5.36 -11.32
CA LEU A 250 -16.81 -6.30 -12.05
C LEU A 250 -17.38 -7.75 -12.13
N GLY A 251 -18.44 -8.03 -11.36
CA GLY A 251 -19.10 -9.34 -11.27
C GLY A 251 -18.59 -10.20 -10.11
N ALA A 252 -19.34 -11.24 -9.74
CA ALA A 252 -19.04 -12.07 -8.57
C ALA A 252 -17.79 -12.94 -8.73
N ILE A 253 -17.49 -13.41 -9.95
CA ILE A 253 -16.37 -14.33 -10.21
C ILE A 253 -15.01 -13.67 -9.95
N PRO A 254 -14.70 -12.47 -10.51
CA PRO A 254 -13.43 -11.80 -10.22
C PRO A 254 -13.28 -11.42 -8.75
N VAL A 255 -14.36 -11.01 -8.09
CA VAL A 255 -14.34 -10.65 -6.66
C VAL A 255 -14.02 -11.86 -5.80
N ARG A 256 -14.63 -13.02 -6.07
CA ARG A 256 -14.30 -14.26 -5.37
C ARG A 256 -12.84 -14.66 -5.56
N ASN A 257 -12.34 -14.62 -6.80
CA ASN A 257 -10.96 -14.99 -7.09
C ASN A 257 -9.97 -14.03 -6.40
N PHE A 258 -10.26 -12.74 -6.42
CA PHE A 258 -9.49 -11.74 -5.68
C PHE A 258 -9.48 -12.02 -4.18
N ALA A 259 -10.65 -12.33 -3.59
CA ALA A 259 -10.76 -12.64 -2.17
C ALA A 259 -9.96 -13.89 -1.78
N ILE A 260 -9.97 -14.94 -2.62
CA ILE A 260 -9.15 -16.14 -2.42
C ILE A 260 -7.67 -15.79 -2.45
N VAL A 261 -7.21 -15.08 -3.48
CA VAL A 261 -5.80 -14.68 -3.60
C VAL A 261 -5.37 -13.81 -2.42
N LEU A 262 -6.21 -12.85 -2.02
CA LEU A 262 -5.97 -11.99 -0.86
C LEU A 262 -5.88 -12.81 0.43
N ALA A 263 -6.77 -13.78 0.62
CA ALA A 263 -6.76 -14.66 1.79
C ALA A 263 -5.52 -15.55 1.83
N VAL A 264 -5.10 -16.12 0.69
CA VAL A 264 -3.87 -16.93 0.59
C VAL A 264 -2.63 -16.08 0.88
N VAL A 265 -2.50 -14.92 0.26
CA VAL A 265 -1.35 -14.02 0.49
C VAL A 265 -1.31 -13.55 1.95
N THR A 266 -2.47 -13.17 2.51
CA THR A 266 -2.56 -12.75 3.92
C THR A 266 -2.25 -13.92 4.85
N GLY A 267 -2.72 -15.13 4.56
CA GLY A 267 -2.43 -16.34 5.33
C GLY A 267 -0.93 -16.67 5.33
N LEU A 268 -0.29 -16.68 4.16
CA LEU A 268 1.16 -16.87 4.03
C LEU A 268 1.94 -15.79 4.79
N TYR A 269 1.50 -14.53 4.69
CA TYR A 269 2.09 -13.41 5.41
C TYR A 269 1.95 -13.55 6.93
N LEU A 270 0.78 -13.98 7.43
CA LEU A 270 0.55 -14.19 8.87
C LEU A 270 1.37 -15.36 9.42
N VAL A 271 1.40 -16.49 8.70
CA VAL A 271 2.22 -17.65 9.10
C VAL A 271 3.70 -17.29 9.15
N TYR A 272 4.19 -16.60 8.12
CA TYR A 272 5.57 -16.12 8.11
C TYR A 272 5.83 -15.06 9.19
N GLY A 273 4.90 -14.11 9.38
CA GLY A 273 5.01 -13.05 10.36
C GLY A 273 5.04 -13.56 11.80
N ILE A 274 4.23 -14.56 12.14
CA ILE A 274 4.26 -15.22 13.45
C ILE A 274 5.61 -15.93 13.64
N HIS A 275 6.05 -16.70 12.64
CA HIS A 275 7.33 -17.40 12.74
C HIS A 275 8.53 -16.44 12.85
N ALA A 276 8.49 -15.32 12.14
CA ALA A 276 9.52 -14.29 12.22
C ALA A 276 9.50 -13.54 13.56
N ALA A 277 8.32 -13.32 14.14
CA ALA A 277 8.18 -12.73 15.48
C ALA A 277 8.80 -13.64 16.56
N ASP A 278 8.52 -14.95 16.50
CA ASP A 278 9.07 -15.93 17.45
C ASP A 278 10.62 -15.95 17.42
N HIS A 279 11.23 -15.87 16.23
CA HIS A 279 12.69 -15.78 16.09
C HIS A 279 13.26 -14.47 16.64
N HIS A 280 12.53 -13.36 16.52
CA HIS A 280 12.99 -12.07 17.04
C HIS A 280 12.93 -12.01 18.58
N ASP A 281 11.87 -12.56 19.18
CA ASP A 281 11.72 -12.64 20.63
C ASP A 281 12.77 -13.58 21.26
N ALA A 282 13.08 -14.70 20.60
CA ALA A 282 14.17 -15.59 21.01
C ALA A 282 15.55 -14.90 20.95
N LEU A 283 15.80 -14.09 19.92
CA LEU A 283 17.03 -13.27 19.83
C LEU A 283 17.08 -12.20 20.93
N LEU A 284 16.00 -11.47 21.18
CA LEU A 284 15.95 -10.49 22.26
C LEU A 284 16.17 -11.12 23.64
N ALA A 285 15.61 -12.31 23.88
CA ALA A 285 15.82 -13.07 25.11
C ALA A 285 17.29 -13.47 25.30
N THR A 286 17.96 -13.93 24.25
CA THR A 286 19.38 -14.31 24.32
C THR A 286 20.32 -13.11 24.48
N PHE A 287 20.03 -11.98 23.83
CA PHE A 287 20.81 -10.74 24.00
C PHE A 287 20.62 -10.12 25.38
N THR A 288 19.39 -10.10 25.91
CA THR A 288 19.14 -9.62 27.28
C THR A 288 19.79 -10.53 28.32
N ALA A 289 19.83 -11.85 28.08
CA ALA A 289 20.57 -12.80 28.92
C ALA A 289 22.08 -12.54 28.89
N ARG A 290 22.69 -12.35 27.71
CA ARG A 290 24.12 -12.00 27.59
C ARG A 290 24.48 -10.68 28.26
N HIS A 291 23.68 -9.63 28.06
CA HIS A 291 23.95 -8.35 28.73
C HIS A 291 23.69 -8.40 30.25
N ALA A 292 22.79 -9.27 30.71
CA ALA A 292 22.63 -9.53 32.14
C ALA A 292 23.84 -10.27 32.73
N GLU A 293 24.47 -11.18 31.98
CA GLU A 293 25.73 -11.83 32.38
C GLU A 293 26.91 -10.85 32.36
N GLU A 294 27.08 -10.05 31.31
CA GLU A 294 28.14 -9.04 31.21
C GLU A 294 28.07 -8.02 32.35
N ARG A 295 26.85 -7.60 32.76
CA ARG A 295 26.65 -6.73 33.93
C ARG A 295 27.00 -7.41 35.26
N LYS A 296 26.83 -8.73 35.38
CA LYS A 296 27.25 -9.47 36.58
C LYS A 296 28.77 -9.58 36.65
N VAL A 297 29.44 -9.76 35.51
CA VAL A 297 30.91 -9.84 35.43
C VAL A 297 31.55 -8.47 35.71
N THR A 298 31.05 -7.39 35.10
CA THR A 298 31.54 -6.03 35.39
C THR A 298 31.19 -5.55 36.80
N GLY A 299 30.04 -5.95 37.35
CA GLY A 299 29.69 -5.69 38.75
C GLY A 299 30.51 -6.50 39.75
N ALA A 300 31.06 -7.66 39.35
CA ALA A 300 31.98 -8.44 40.19
C ALA A 300 33.40 -7.86 40.18
N GLU A 301 33.87 -7.31 39.06
CA GLU A 301 35.15 -6.58 38.99
C GLU A 301 35.11 -5.23 39.71
N GLU A 302 33.98 -4.49 39.68
CA GLU A 302 33.81 -3.28 40.52
C GLU A 302 33.66 -3.61 42.02
N GLY A 303 33.24 -4.84 42.36
CA GLY A 303 33.08 -5.32 43.73
C GLY A 303 34.38 -5.63 44.45
N ASP A 304 35.46 -5.94 43.72
CA ASP A 304 36.79 -6.21 44.31
C ASP A 304 37.64 -4.93 44.49
N GLY A 305 37.21 -3.80 43.93
CA GLY A 305 37.93 -2.52 43.97
C GLY A 305 37.32 -1.42 44.84
N ARG A 306 36.15 -1.62 45.46
CA ARG A 306 35.42 -0.50 46.12
C ARG A 306 34.77 -0.87 47.45
N ALA A 307 35.60 -1.28 48.40
CA ALA A 307 35.28 -1.17 49.83
C ALA A 307 35.52 0.27 50.34
N ALA A 308 34.75 1.26 49.87
CA ALA A 308 34.56 2.56 50.55
C ALA A 308 33.52 3.43 49.82
N GLY A 309 32.43 3.78 50.52
CA GLY A 309 31.55 4.90 50.15
C GLY A 309 30.16 4.48 49.65
N ALA A 310 29.21 4.31 50.56
CA ALA A 310 27.79 4.30 50.25
C ALA A 310 27.32 5.72 49.89
N GLN A 311 26.54 5.89 48.82
CA GLN A 311 25.31 6.71 48.80
C GLN A 311 24.61 6.63 47.42
N ASP A 312 23.30 6.37 47.44
CA ASP A 312 22.28 6.81 46.47
C ASP A 312 22.32 6.25 45.02
N ARG A 313 21.57 5.16 44.75
CA ARG A 313 21.06 4.84 43.40
C ARG A 313 19.56 4.57 43.45
N LYS A 314 18.78 5.58 43.05
CA LYS A 314 17.36 5.47 42.71
C LYS A 314 17.13 4.42 41.61
N GLN A 315 16.08 3.61 41.75
CA GLN A 315 15.56 2.73 40.69
C GLN A 315 15.25 3.55 39.42
N PRO A 316 15.65 3.08 38.22
CA PRO A 316 15.35 3.79 36.99
C PRO A 316 13.85 3.73 36.69
N THR A 317 13.25 4.88 36.40
CA THR A 317 11.84 4.98 36.01
C THR A 317 11.60 4.28 34.66
N SER A 318 10.39 3.75 34.43
CA SER A 318 10.00 3.01 33.20
C SER A 318 10.33 3.73 31.88
N CYS A 319 10.58 5.03 31.89
CA CYS A 319 10.98 5.81 30.71
C CYS A 319 12.45 5.57 30.30
N GLU A 320 13.36 5.34 31.26
CA GLU A 320 14.77 5.06 30.98
C GLU A 320 15.01 3.63 30.49
N LEU A 321 14.27 2.66 31.03
CA LEU A 321 14.24 1.29 30.52
C LEU A 321 13.74 1.22 29.06
N ARG A 322 12.82 2.11 28.67
CA ARG A 322 12.33 2.19 27.29
C ARG A 322 13.33 2.86 26.34
N ARG A 323 14.08 3.86 26.82
CA ARG A 323 15.16 4.51 26.05
C ARG A 323 16.33 3.56 25.81
N THR A 324 16.73 2.80 26.82
CA THR A 324 17.80 1.80 26.70
C THR A 324 17.38 0.63 25.82
N SER A 325 16.12 0.17 25.91
CA SER A 325 15.52 -0.80 24.97
C SER A 325 15.55 -0.31 23.51
N HIS A 326 15.17 0.95 23.25
CA HIS A 326 15.22 1.51 21.90
C HIS A 326 16.66 1.70 21.39
N SER A 327 17.59 2.08 22.26
CA SER A 327 19.02 2.19 21.94
C SER A 327 19.62 0.84 21.57
N LEU A 328 19.35 -0.20 22.38
CA LEU A 328 19.79 -1.57 22.14
C LEU A 328 19.16 -2.15 20.87
N SER A 329 17.89 -1.87 20.59
CA SER A 329 17.22 -2.27 19.34
C SER A 329 17.86 -1.64 18.10
N ASN A 330 18.27 -0.37 18.17
CA ASN A 330 19.00 0.30 17.09
C ASN A 330 20.42 -0.27 16.89
N GLU A 331 21.14 -0.56 17.98
CA GLU A 331 22.47 -1.19 17.90
C GLU A 331 22.39 -2.61 17.34
N LEU A 332 21.35 -3.38 17.69
CA LEU A 332 21.09 -4.72 17.14
C LEU A 332 20.79 -4.69 15.65
N SER A 333 20.01 -3.70 15.19
CA SER A 333 19.71 -3.50 13.77
C SER A 333 20.97 -3.15 12.98
N GLN A 334 21.90 -2.40 13.57
CA GLN A 334 23.20 -2.10 12.96
C GLN A 334 24.17 -3.29 12.98
N ALA A 335 24.16 -4.11 14.03
CA ALA A 335 25.00 -5.31 14.15
C ALA A 335 24.56 -6.43 13.19
N THR A 336 23.25 -6.67 13.07
CA THR A 336 22.69 -7.63 12.10
C THR A 336 22.93 -7.19 10.65
N ALA A 337 22.93 -5.88 10.37
CA ALA A 337 23.32 -5.33 9.07
C ALA A 337 24.82 -5.48 8.75
N LYS A 338 25.70 -5.50 9.77
CA LYS A 338 27.16 -5.72 9.61
C LYS A 338 27.54 -7.20 9.51
N GLY A 339 26.86 -8.08 10.25
CA GLY A 339 27.14 -9.53 10.26
C GLY A 339 26.83 -10.26 8.95
N SER A 340 26.00 -9.68 8.08
CA SER A 340 25.68 -10.24 6.75
C SER A 340 26.75 -9.94 5.66
N LYS A 341 27.86 -9.27 6.02
CA LYS A 341 28.97 -8.93 5.10
C LYS A 341 30.24 -9.79 5.28
N SER A 342 30.23 -10.78 6.17
CA SER A 342 31.33 -11.74 6.31
C SER A 342 31.02 -13.07 5.66
#